data_AF-A0A3S7KLP8-F1
#
_entry.id   AF-A0A3S7KLP8-F1
#
_cell.length_a   1.000
_cell.length_b   1.000
_cell.length_c   1.000
_cell.angle_alpha   90.00
_cell.angle_beta   90.00
_cell.angle_gamma   90.00
#
_symmetry.space_group_name_H-M   'P 1'
#
loop_
_entity.id
_entity.type
_entity.pdbx_description
1 polymer ?
#
loop_
_entity_poly.entity_id
_entity_poly.type
_entity_poly.pdbx_seq_one_letter_code
_entity_poly.pdbx_strand_id
1 'polypeptide(L)'
;MNLLFPLGLAALAAWLLPLLIHLARRHPYTPLDFAALRWLRAQIRPRQRIRFDDWPLLLVRLLLLAALALLLARPALSGSAPWPGTWTVVAPGLDASALRGRSEDSHWHWLAPGFPTTDQPAPDASAPLPSLLRELDAQLPAGTALTVHVPDPLPGLEGARLQLSRPVQWQPHAMPLPSTPAAVAAPRLRVHAEAPASARHWIGALQRAWSSQAANDLPAGTLPARGEIAVWGRGDALPAEWQAWLRDGGSVLTAATPAPQAGILLRSAEGAPLLWQQRVGQGRLLSLPGEWDAAGNAALRDARLPQALLLALQPPAPPRVGAAQDQAPLQVALPAATAPPRELTPWLLLAIVLLFALERVVASRAARRPA
;
A
#
# COMPACT_ATOMS: atom_id res chain seq x y z
N MET A 1 -23.08 5.84 15.02
CA MET A 1 -22.73 7.23 14.65
C MET A 1 -21.51 7.60 15.48
N ASN A 2 -20.39 7.89 14.83
CA ASN A 2 -19.10 8.15 15.47
C ASN A 2 -18.69 9.62 15.24
N LEU A 3 -17.96 10.24 16.17
CA LEU A 3 -17.42 11.59 16.00
C LEU A 3 -15.93 11.48 15.69
N LEU A 4 -15.50 11.94 14.51
CA LEU A 4 -14.09 11.88 14.11
C LEU A 4 -13.24 12.90 14.89
N PHE A 5 -13.86 13.99 15.36
CA PHE A 5 -13.18 15.02 16.13
C PHE A 5 -14.04 15.49 17.31
N PRO A 6 -14.17 14.72 18.40
CA PRO A 6 -15.12 15.01 19.49
C PRO A 6 -14.89 16.38 20.15
N LEU A 7 -13.66 16.90 20.13
CA LEU A 7 -13.33 18.24 20.63
C LEU A 7 -14.04 19.37 19.88
N GLY A 8 -14.53 19.14 18.65
CA GLY A 8 -15.31 20.13 17.91
C GLY A 8 -16.58 20.58 18.65
N LEU A 9 -17.15 19.73 19.52
CA LEU A 9 -18.30 20.07 20.35
C LEU A 9 -18.00 21.17 21.38
N ALA A 10 -16.74 21.41 21.74
CA ALA A 10 -16.36 22.50 22.64
C ALA A 10 -16.77 23.88 22.08
N ALA A 11 -16.93 24.00 20.75
CA ALA A 11 -17.43 25.20 20.11
C ALA A 11 -18.88 25.57 20.52
N LEU A 12 -19.65 24.64 21.11
CA LEU A 12 -20.96 24.95 21.72
C LEU A 12 -20.85 25.98 22.86
N ALA A 13 -19.68 26.15 23.48
CA ALA A 13 -19.45 27.23 24.43
C ALA A 13 -19.74 28.62 23.84
N ALA A 14 -19.68 28.78 22.51
CA ALA A 14 -20.05 30.02 21.83
C ALA A 14 -21.52 30.41 22.05
N TRP A 15 -22.41 29.51 22.49
CA TRP A 15 -23.77 29.83 22.90
C TRP A 15 -23.85 30.83 24.06
N LEU A 16 -22.85 30.85 24.94
CA LEU A 16 -22.77 31.80 26.06
C LEU A 16 -22.80 33.24 25.55
N LEU A 17 -22.16 33.53 24.43
CA LEU A 17 -22.04 34.89 23.91
C LEU A 17 -23.40 35.53 23.53
N PRO A 18 -24.21 34.97 22.60
CA PRO A 18 -25.51 35.53 22.26
C PRO A 18 -26.50 35.50 23.43
N LEU A 19 -26.44 34.49 24.31
CA LEU A 19 -27.29 34.41 25.50
C LEU A 19 -26.98 35.54 26.48
N LEU A 20 -25.70 35.77 26.79
CA LEU A 20 -25.26 36.86 27.67
C LEU A 20 -25.55 38.23 27.04
N ILE A 21 -25.32 38.41 25.73
CA ILE A 21 -25.66 39.65 25.01
C ILE A 21 -27.16 39.91 25.05
N HIS A 22 -27.99 38.88 24.90
CA HIS A 22 -29.46 39.02 24.97
C HIS A 22 -29.91 39.39 26.39
N LEU A 23 -29.33 38.77 27.42
CA LEU A 23 -29.62 39.09 28.83
C LEU A 23 -29.13 40.50 29.22
N ALA A 24 -28.00 40.94 28.67
CA ALA A 24 -27.38 42.23 28.94
C ALA A 24 -28.01 43.39 28.15
N ARG A 25 -28.73 43.11 27.05
CA ARG A 25 -29.43 44.14 26.27
C ARG A 25 -30.56 44.76 27.08
N ARG A 26 -30.25 45.90 27.69
CA ARG A 26 -31.24 46.84 28.21
C ARG A 26 -31.64 47.74 27.05
N HIS A 27 -32.94 47.83 26.74
CA HIS A 27 -33.40 48.79 25.73
C HIS A 27 -33.03 50.20 26.18
N PRO A 28 -32.29 50.99 25.36
CA PRO A 28 -32.20 52.41 25.59
C PRO A 28 -33.61 52.97 25.36
N TYR A 29 -34.31 53.27 26.45
CA TYR A 29 -35.47 54.13 26.37
C TYR A 29 -34.95 55.48 25.88
N THR A 30 -35.17 55.82 24.61
CA THR A 30 -35.06 57.20 24.16
C THR A 30 -36.18 57.95 24.84
N PRO A 31 -35.90 58.84 25.82
CA PRO A 31 -36.95 59.64 26.42
C PRO A 31 -37.54 60.50 25.31
N LEU A 32 -38.78 60.21 24.93
CA LEU A 32 -39.52 61.06 24.02
C LEU A 32 -40.02 62.24 24.85
N ASP A 33 -39.50 63.43 24.59
CA ASP A 33 -39.89 64.63 25.32
C ASP A 33 -41.29 65.07 24.89
N PHE A 34 -42.30 64.60 25.61
CA PHE A 34 -43.71 64.87 25.29
C PHE A 34 -44.20 66.04 26.15
N ALA A 35 -44.25 67.22 25.54
CA ALA A 35 -44.53 68.49 26.24
C ALA A 35 -45.84 68.52 27.04
N ALA A 36 -46.83 67.71 26.66
CA ALA A 36 -48.12 67.60 27.35
C ALA A 36 -48.04 66.88 28.71
N LEU A 37 -46.99 66.08 28.95
CA LEU A 37 -46.85 65.29 30.18
C LEU A 37 -46.14 66.05 31.32
N ARG A 38 -45.61 67.26 31.09
CA ARG A 38 -44.86 68.02 32.12
C ARG A 38 -45.71 68.36 33.36
N TRP A 39 -47.03 68.38 33.22
CA TRP A 39 -47.98 68.70 34.30
C TRP A 39 -48.53 67.46 35.02
N LEU A 40 -48.20 66.26 34.55
CA LEU A 40 -48.69 65.01 35.10
C LEU A 40 -47.71 64.45 36.14
N ARG A 41 -48.02 64.59 37.44
CA ARG A 41 -47.27 63.91 38.52
C ARG A 41 -47.67 62.44 38.58
N ALA A 42 -47.02 61.61 37.77
CA ALA A 42 -47.15 60.16 37.88
C ALA A 42 -45.91 59.55 38.57
N GLN A 43 -46.04 59.18 39.86
CA GLN A 43 -45.14 58.23 40.50
C GLN A 43 -45.62 56.81 40.19
N ILE A 44 -45.32 56.30 39.00
CA ILE A 44 -45.49 54.88 38.69
C ILE A 44 -44.10 54.29 38.54
N ARG A 45 -43.68 53.48 39.52
CA ARG A 45 -42.42 52.73 39.42
C ARG A 45 -42.55 51.74 38.25
N PRO A 46 -41.73 51.86 37.19
CA PRO A 46 -41.80 50.92 36.08
C PRO A 46 -41.43 49.53 36.59
N ARG A 47 -42.38 48.60 36.55
CA ARG A 47 -42.11 47.18 36.79
C ARG A 47 -41.32 46.66 35.58
N GLN A 48 -40.01 46.57 35.76
CA GLN A 48 -39.10 45.94 34.81
C GLN A 48 -39.45 44.46 34.70
N ARG A 49 -40.23 44.08 33.68
CA ARG A 49 -40.39 42.68 33.28
C ARG A 49 -39.44 42.41 32.13
N ILE A 50 -38.61 41.39 32.29
CA ILE A 50 -37.77 40.87 31.22
C ILE A 50 -38.74 40.35 30.14
N ARG A 51 -38.84 41.04 29.01
CA ARG A 51 -39.65 40.61 27.86
C ARG A 51 -38.70 40.12 26.78
N PHE A 52 -38.88 38.86 26.38
CA PHE A 52 -38.08 38.20 25.35
C PHE A 52 -38.57 38.62 23.96
N ASP A 53 -38.29 39.87 23.58
CA ASP A 53 -38.52 40.32 22.20
C ASP A 53 -37.40 39.73 21.31
N ASP A 54 -37.74 39.24 20.11
CA ASP A 54 -36.84 38.57 19.13
C ASP A 54 -36.32 37.14 19.42
N TRP A 55 -37.00 36.34 20.27
CA TRP A 55 -36.68 34.92 20.49
C TRP A 55 -36.46 34.06 19.22
N PRO A 56 -37.24 34.20 18.12
CA PRO A 56 -36.97 33.41 16.90
C PRO A 56 -35.59 33.69 16.27
N LEU A 57 -35.09 34.93 16.34
CA LEU A 57 -33.76 35.26 15.82
C LEU A 57 -32.65 34.68 16.70
N LEU A 58 -32.84 34.69 18.03
CA LEU A 58 -31.93 34.05 18.97
C LEU A 58 -31.85 32.54 18.72
N LEU A 59 -32.99 31.88 18.53
CA LEU A 59 -33.05 30.44 18.26
C LEU A 59 -32.29 30.07 16.98
N VAL A 60 -32.47 30.82 15.88
CA VAL A 60 -31.74 30.59 14.63
C VAL A 60 -30.22 30.76 14.82
N ARG A 61 -29.77 31.75 15.59
CA ARG A 61 -28.34 31.92 15.91
C ARG A 61 -27.77 30.76 16.70
N LEU A 62 -28.50 30.26 17.69
CA LEU A 62 -28.08 29.10 18.47
C LEU A 62 -28.00 27.84 17.59
N LEU A 63 -28.98 27.63 16.70
CA LEU A 63 -28.96 26.54 15.73
C LEU A 63 -27.77 26.64 14.76
N LEU A 64 -27.45 27.84 14.28
CA LEU A 64 -26.31 28.07 13.39
C LEU A 64 -24.98 27.75 14.09
N LEU A 65 -24.80 28.21 15.33
CA LEU A 65 -23.62 27.87 16.15
C LEU A 65 -23.54 26.37 16.44
N ALA A 66 -24.67 25.73 16.71
CA ALA A 66 -24.74 24.28 16.93
C ALA A 66 -24.35 23.50 15.67
N ALA A 67 -24.85 23.90 14.50
CA ALA A 67 -24.49 23.30 13.23
C ALA A 67 -23.00 23.48 12.91
N LEU A 68 -22.42 24.63 13.24
CA LEU A 68 -20.98 24.89 13.08
C LEU A 68 -20.13 24.03 14.03
N ALA A 69 -20.53 23.91 15.30
CA ALA A 69 -19.88 23.01 16.25
C ALA A 69 -19.96 21.54 15.79
N LEU A 70 -21.10 21.14 15.24
CA LEU A 70 -21.28 19.80 14.68
C LEU A 70 -20.44 19.59 13.40
N LEU A 71 -20.28 20.61 12.56
CA LEU A 71 -19.36 20.58 11.41
C LEU A 71 -17.92 20.33 11.87
N LEU A 72 -17.45 21.03 12.91
CA LEU A 72 -16.12 20.81 13.50
C LEU A 72 -16.00 19.43 14.14
N ALA A 73 -17.08 18.89 14.70
CA ALA A 73 -17.09 17.56 15.30
C ALA A 73 -17.03 16.41 14.28
N ARG A 74 -17.27 16.71 12.99
CA ARG A 74 -17.29 15.76 11.86
C ARG A 74 -18.03 14.46 12.21
N PRO A 75 -19.35 14.51 12.45
CA PRO A 75 -20.12 13.31 12.71
C PRO A 75 -20.11 12.42 11.47
N ALA A 76 -19.82 11.15 11.70
CA ALA A 76 -19.82 10.14 10.68
C ALA A 76 -20.81 9.02 11.03
N LEU A 77 -21.58 8.61 10.05
CA LEU A 77 -22.48 7.47 10.18
C LEU A 77 -21.66 6.19 10.05
N SER A 78 -21.77 5.33 11.06
CA SER A 78 -21.30 3.95 11.01
C SER A 78 -22.44 3.15 10.40
N GLY A 79 -22.28 2.74 9.14
CA GLY A 79 -23.29 1.99 8.42
C GLY A 79 -22.83 1.77 6.99
N SER A 80 -22.94 0.52 6.53
CA SER A 80 -22.83 0.21 5.12
C SER A 80 -23.90 1.01 4.38
N ALA A 81 -23.51 1.75 3.35
CA ALA A 81 -24.46 2.12 2.31
C ALA A 81 -25.21 0.83 1.86
N PRO A 82 -26.41 0.92 1.26
CA PRO A 82 -26.97 -0.21 0.54
C PRO A 82 -26.01 -0.56 -0.60
N TRP A 83 -25.00 -1.37 -0.28
CA TRP A 83 -24.12 -1.96 -1.25
C TRP A 83 -24.93 -3.04 -1.97
N PRO A 84 -24.73 -3.20 -3.28
CA PRO A 84 -25.32 -4.30 -4.01
C PRO A 84 -25.01 -5.65 -3.36
N GLY A 85 -25.96 -6.57 -3.47
CA GLY A 85 -25.77 -7.95 -3.01
C GLY A 85 -24.65 -8.68 -3.76
N THR A 86 -24.27 -8.22 -4.95
CA THR A 86 -23.27 -8.85 -5.82
C THR A 86 -22.26 -7.82 -6.33
N TRP A 87 -20.97 -8.15 -6.27
CA TRP A 87 -19.86 -7.34 -6.76
C TRP A 87 -18.97 -8.18 -7.66
N THR A 88 -18.73 -7.73 -8.89
CA THR A 88 -17.93 -8.47 -9.88
C THR A 88 -16.66 -7.71 -10.21
N VAL A 89 -15.51 -8.38 -10.12
CA VAL A 89 -14.22 -7.80 -10.48
C VAL A 89 -13.51 -8.59 -11.57
N VAL A 90 -12.85 -7.86 -12.47
CA VAL A 90 -12.13 -8.43 -13.61
C VAL A 90 -10.65 -8.07 -13.51
N ALA A 91 -9.77 -9.08 -13.54
CA ALA A 91 -8.34 -8.88 -13.56
C ALA A 91 -7.89 -8.14 -14.83
N PRO A 92 -6.86 -7.26 -14.73
CA PRO A 92 -6.32 -6.58 -15.90
C PRO A 92 -5.78 -7.60 -16.93
N GLY A 93 -5.98 -7.30 -18.21
CA GLY A 93 -5.62 -8.17 -19.34
C GLY A 93 -6.77 -9.05 -19.86
N LEU A 94 -7.87 -9.17 -19.10
CA LEU A 94 -9.11 -9.77 -19.61
C LEU A 94 -10.01 -8.72 -20.29
N ASP A 95 -10.80 -9.16 -21.25
CA ASP A 95 -11.81 -8.30 -21.88
C ASP A 95 -13.08 -8.25 -21.01
N ALA A 96 -13.17 -7.24 -20.16
CA ALA A 96 -14.34 -7.03 -19.31
C ALA A 96 -15.63 -6.79 -20.09
N SER A 97 -15.56 -6.24 -21.31
CA SER A 97 -16.75 -5.99 -22.12
C SER A 97 -17.36 -7.30 -22.65
N ALA A 98 -16.50 -8.23 -23.09
CA ALA A 98 -16.92 -9.57 -23.49
C ALA A 98 -17.46 -10.38 -22.31
N LEU A 99 -16.83 -10.29 -21.13
CA LEU A 99 -17.26 -11.01 -19.92
C LEU A 99 -18.57 -10.48 -19.33
N ARG A 100 -18.77 -9.15 -19.36
CA ARG A 100 -20.03 -8.53 -18.92
C ARG A 100 -21.20 -8.96 -19.81
N GLY A 101 -20.95 -9.13 -21.12
CA GLY A 101 -21.95 -9.55 -22.09
C GLY A 101 -23.16 -8.62 -22.11
N ARG A 102 -24.36 -9.14 -21.80
CA ARG A 102 -25.61 -8.38 -21.65
C ARG A 102 -26.05 -8.22 -20.19
N SER A 103 -25.20 -8.53 -19.22
CA SER A 103 -25.57 -8.36 -17.81
C SER A 103 -25.82 -6.88 -17.50
N GLU A 104 -26.98 -6.60 -16.91
CA GLU A 104 -27.37 -5.27 -16.40
C GLU A 104 -26.81 -5.00 -14.99
N ASP A 105 -26.00 -5.91 -14.44
CA ASP A 105 -25.38 -5.73 -13.14
C ASP A 105 -24.53 -4.46 -13.11
N SER A 106 -24.89 -3.51 -12.24
CA SER A 106 -24.27 -2.18 -12.20
C SER A 106 -22.88 -2.14 -11.52
N HIS A 107 -22.33 -3.29 -11.13
CA HIS A 107 -21.18 -3.38 -10.21
C HIS A 107 -20.04 -4.22 -10.77
N TRP A 108 -19.62 -3.89 -11.99
CA TRP A 108 -18.46 -4.48 -12.64
C TRP A 108 -17.26 -3.54 -12.55
N HIS A 109 -16.24 -3.96 -11.83
CA HIS A 109 -15.05 -3.15 -11.54
C HIS A 109 -13.78 -3.83 -12.03
N TRP A 110 -12.78 -3.04 -12.41
CA TRP A 110 -11.44 -3.55 -12.67
C TRP A 110 -10.77 -3.88 -11.35
N LEU A 111 -10.02 -4.98 -11.32
CA LEU A 111 -9.13 -5.31 -10.21
C LEU A 111 -7.86 -4.47 -10.32
N ALA A 112 -7.98 -3.21 -9.94
CA ALA A 112 -6.91 -2.21 -9.96
C ALA A 112 -7.06 -1.27 -8.76
N PRO A 113 -6.02 -0.49 -8.39
CA PRO A 113 -6.11 0.48 -7.31
C PRO A 113 -7.33 1.40 -7.48
N GLY A 114 -8.18 1.48 -6.45
CA GLY A 114 -9.40 2.29 -6.47
C GLY A 114 -10.61 1.64 -7.17
N PHE A 115 -10.50 0.41 -7.69
CA PHE A 115 -11.58 -0.38 -8.29
C PHE A 115 -12.47 0.41 -9.27
N PRO A 116 -11.89 0.99 -10.35
CA PRO A 116 -12.66 1.77 -11.32
C PRO A 116 -13.69 0.90 -12.04
N THR A 117 -14.76 1.51 -12.55
CA THR A 117 -15.77 0.76 -13.32
C THR A 117 -15.18 0.27 -14.63
N THR A 118 -15.70 -0.86 -15.11
CA THR A 118 -15.25 -1.48 -16.38
C THR A 118 -15.74 -0.76 -17.63
N ASP A 119 -16.45 0.38 -17.49
CA ASP A 119 -16.77 1.30 -18.59
C ASP A 119 -15.55 2.12 -19.03
N GLN A 120 -14.57 2.24 -18.15
CA GLN A 120 -13.30 2.90 -18.44
C GLN A 120 -12.29 1.87 -18.97
N PRO A 121 -11.33 2.27 -19.82
CA PRO A 121 -10.26 1.37 -20.28
C PRO A 121 -9.50 0.79 -19.09
N ALA A 122 -9.00 -0.45 -19.25
CA ALA A 122 -8.25 -1.13 -18.20
C ALA A 122 -7.02 -0.30 -17.81
N PRO A 123 -6.82 0.01 -16.52
CA PRO A 123 -5.65 0.76 -16.07
C PRO A 123 -4.37 -0.10 -16.15
N ASP A 124 -3.25 0.51 -16.55
CA ASP A 124 -1.92 -0.12 -16.65
C ASP A 124 -1.28 -0.49 -15.28
N ALA A 125 -1.99 -0.28 -14.18
CA ALA A 125 -1.43 -0.32 -12.84
C ALA A 125 -1.08 -1.75 -12.37
N SER A 126 0.22 -2.00 -12.23
CA SER A 126 0.81 -3.24 -11.71
C SER A 126 0.81 -3.27 -10.18
N ALA A 127 -0.33 -3.52 -9.55
CA ALA A 127 -0.39 -3.94 -8.15
C ALA A 127 -0.60 -5.46 -8.07
N PRO A 128 0.01 -6.16 -7.08
CA PRO A 128 -0.17 -7.59 -6.94
C PRO A 128 -1.64 -7.91 -6.63
N LEU A 129 -2.21 -8.80 -7.45
CA LEU A 129 -3.60 -9.26 -7.36
C LEU A 129 -4.03 -9.69 -5.94
N PRO A 130 -3.21 -10.44 -5.17
CA PRO A 130 -3.56 -10.82 -3.79
C PRO A 130 -3.75 -9.63 -2.84
N SER A 131 -3.04 -8.51 -3.07
CA SER A 131 -3.18 -7.31 -2.24
C SER A 131 -4.44 -6.54 -2.58
N LEU A 132 -4.78 -6.41 -3.87
CA LEU A 132 -6.02 -5.77 -4.31
C LEU A 132 -7.26 -6.53 -3.83
N LEU A 133 -7.24 -7.87 -3.87
CA LEU A 133 -8.36 -8.67 -3.38
C LEU A 133 -8.52 -8.56 -1.86
N ARG A 134 -7.42 -8.47 -1.09
CA ARG A 134 -7.50 -8.21 0.36
C ARG A 134 -8.02 -6.81 0.68
N GLU A 135 -7.60 -5.81 -0.09
CA GLU A 135 -8.10 -4.45 0.05
C GLU A 135 -9.60 -4.39 -0.26
N LEU A 136 -10.04 -4.99 -1.36
CA LEU A 136 -11.46 -5.13 -1.70
C LEU A 136 -12.20 -5.86 -0.58
N ASP A 137 -11.59 -6.90 -0.02
CA ASP A 137 -12.20 -7.69 1.04
C ASP A 137 -12.43 -6.89 2.32
N ALA A 138 -11.52 -5.98 2.64
CA ALA A 138 -11.67 -5.08 3.76
C ALA A 138 -12.70 -3.95 3.51
N GLN A 139 -12.93 -3.57 2.25
CA GLN A 139 -13.85 -2.47 1.91
C GLN A 139 -15.30 -2.93 1.74
N LEU A 140 -15.54 -4.17 1.31
CA LEU A 140 -16.88 -4.70 1.06
C LEU A 140 -17.61 -5.06 2.37
N PRO A 141 -18.90 -4.69 2.52
CA PRO A 141 -19.71 -5.10 3.66
C PRO A 141 -19.80 -6.62 3.84
N ALA A 142 -20.12 -7.02 5.07
CA ALA A 142 -20.41 -8.42 5.36
C ALA A 142 -21.65 -8.87 4.56
N GLY A 143 -21.54 -10.01 3.87
CA GLY A 143 -22.64 -10.60 3.09
C GLY A 143 -22.69 -10.23 1.61
N THR A 144 -21.83 -9.34 1.10
CA THR A 144 -21.72 -9.09 -0.35
C THR A 144 -21.14 -10.32 -1.05
N ALA A 145 -21.81 -10.85 -2.07
CA ALA A 145 -21.26 -11.91 -2.92
C ALA A 145 -20.19 -11.32 -3.86
N LEU A 146 -19.01 -11.91 -3.89
CA LEU A 146 -17.88 -11.44 -4.71
C LEU A 146 -17.56 -12.45 -5.82
N THR A 147 -17.62 -12.00 -7.07
CA THR A 147 -17.21 -12.77 -8.25
C THR A 147 -15.92 -12.18 -8.80
N VAL A 148 -14.90 -13.03 -9.02
CA VAL A 148 -13.57 -12.61 -9.49
C VAL A 148 -13.24 -13.36 -10.77
N HIS A 149 -13.07 -12.64 -11.86
CA HIS A 149 -12.57 -13.17 -13.12
C HIS A 149 -11.06 -12.95 -13.21
N VAL A 150 -10.31 -14.03 -13.43
CA VAL A 150 -8.84 -13.99 -13.49
C VAL A 150 -8.28 -14.70 -14.72
N PRO A 151 -7.09 -14.29 -15.22
CA PRO A 151 -6.35 -15.08 -16.20
C PRO A 151 -5.93 -16.44 -15.67
N ASP A 152 -5.91 -17.44 -16.55
CA ASP A 152 -5.26 -18.72 -16.38
C ASP A 152 -4.21 -18.89 -17.49
N PRO A 153 -2.91 -18.89 -17.16
CA PRO A 153 -2.35 -18.97 -15.81
C PRO A 153 -2.32 -17.63 -15.06
N LEU A 154 -2.45 -17.68 -13.73
CA LEU A 154 -2.51 -16.52 -12.84
C LEU A 154 -1.10 -15.96 -12.59
N PRO A 155 -0.82 -14.69 -12.92
CA PRO A 155 0.47 -14.06 -12.63
C PRO A 155 0.52 -13.45 -11.21
N GLY A 156 1.73 -13.15 -10.74
CA GLY A 156 1.96 -12.43 -9.49
C GLY A 156 1.76 -13.26 -8.21
N LEU A 157 1.95 -14.59 -8.29
CA LEU A 157 1.85 -15.46 -7.12
C LEU A 157 3.00 -15.22 -6.12
N GLU A 158 2.67 -15.15 -4.83
CA GLU A 158 3.63 -14.94 -3.73
C GLU A 158 3.75 -16.17 -2.81
N GLY A 159 3.43 -17.36 -3.32
CA GLY A 159 3.65 -18.66 -2.66
C GLY A 159 2.61 -19.07 -1.61
N ALA A 160 1.86 -18.13 -1.02
CA ALA A 160 0.73 -18.43 -0.14
C ALA A 160 -0.62 -18.31 -0.87
N ARG A 161 -1.56 -19.23 -0.56
CA ARG A 161 -2.94 -19.10 -1.03
C ARG A 161 -3.62 -17.91 -0.39
N LEU A 162 -4.40 -17.17 -1.19
CA LEU A 162 -5.15 -16.01 -0.74
C LEU A 162 -6.21 -16.41 0.29
N GLN A 163 -6.31 -15.67 1.38
CA GLN A 163 -7.33 -15.86 2.42
C GLN A 163 -8.25 -14.64 2.45
N LEU A 164 -9.55 -14.86 2.39
CA LEU A 164 -10.58 -13.81 2.36
C LEU A 164 -11.66 -14.10 3.39
N SER A 165 -12.32 -13.04 3.87
CA SER A 165 -13.37 -13.15 4.88
C SER A 165 -14.68 -13.73 4.34
N ARG A 166 -14.85 -13.74 3.02
CA ARG A 166 -16.08 -14.16 2.33
C ARG A 166 -15.83 -15.22 1.25
N PRO A 167 -16.85 -16.02 0.89
CA PRO A 167 -16.77 -16.90 -0.26
C PRO A 167 -16.64 -16.08 -1.55
N VAL A 168 -15.78 -16.53 -2.45
CA VAL A 168 -15.54 -15.90 -3.75
C VAL A 168 -15.89 -16.86 -4.87
N GLN A 169 -16.72 -16.40 -5.80
CA GLN A 169 -16.93 -17.12 -7.07
C GLN A 169 -15.72 -16.87 -7.97
N TRP A 170 -14.82 -17.85 -8.01
CA TRP A 170 -13.57 -17.76 -8.75
C TRP A 170 -13.76 -18.27 -10.18
N GLN A 171 -13.56 -17.40 -11.18
CA GLN A 171 -13.76 -17.71 -12.59
C GLN A 171 -12.46 -17.55 -13.39
N PRO A 172 -11.71 -18.64 -13.64
CA PRO A 172 -10.50 -18.61 -14.43
C PRO A 172 -10.81 -18.56 -15.93
N HIS A 173 -10.05 -17.76 -16.68
CA HIS A 173 -10.17 -17.60 -18.12
C HIS A 173 -8.85 -17.89 -18.81
N ALA A 174 -8.84 -18.86 -19.72
CA ALA A 174 -7.64 -19.25 -20.45
C ALA A 174 -7.09 -18.08 -21.25
N MET A 175 -5.82 -17.75 -21.01
CA MET A 175 -5.08 -16.76 -21.79
C MET A 175 -3.80 -17.40 -22.35
N PRO A 176 -3.35 -16.96 -23.54
CA PRO A 176 -2.06 -17.39 -24.06
C PRO A 176 -0.97 -17.02 -23.06
N LEU A 177 -0.13 -17.99 -22.72
CA LEU A 177 1.01 -17.79 -21.83
C LEU A 177 1.85 -16.63 -22.38
N PRO A 178 2.16 -15.59 -21.58
CA PRO A 178 3.22 -14.67 -21.95
C PRO A 178 4.48 -15.50 -22.15
N SER A 179 5.19 -15.25 -23.25
CA SER A 179 6.42 -15.95 -23.62
C SER A 179 7.31 -16.13 -22.40
N THR A 180 7.62 -17.39 -22.05
CA THR A 180 8.49 -17.71 -20.91
C THR A 180 9.73 -16.83 -21.00
N PRO A 181 10.13 -16.12 -19.92
CA PRO A 181 11.37 -15.36 -19.94
C PRO A 181 12.49 -16.26 -20.44
N ALA A 182 13.31 -15.76 -21.36
CA ALA A 182 14.44 -16.50 -21.91
C ALA A 182 15.21 -17.15 -20.74
N ALA A 183 15.43 -18.47 -20.83
CA ALA A 183 16.14 -19.21 -19.80
C ALA A 183 17.42 -18.45 -19.44
N VAL A 184 17.55 -18.04 -18.17
CA VAL A 184 18.71 -17.28 -17.71
C VAL A 184 19.94 -18.15 -17.94
N ALA A 185 20.89 -17.65 -18.73
CA ALA A 185 22.11 -18.40 -19.00
C ALA A 185 22.87 -18.67 -17.69
N ALA A 186 23.39 -19.89 -17.56
CA ALA A 186 24.23 -20.28 -16.44
C ALA A 186 25.41 -19.31 -16.25
N PRO A 187 25.87 -19.09 -15.01
CA PRO A 187 26.94 -18.14 -14.74
C PRO A 187 28.22 -18.60 -15.43
N ARG A 188 28.96 -17.65 -15.98
CA ARG A 188 30.25 -17.89 -16.64
C ARG A 188 31.38 -17.56 -15.68
N LEU A 189 32.16 -18.58 -15.34
CA LEU A 189 33.36 -18.46 -14.51
C LEU A 189 34.57 -18.16 -15.39
N ARG A 190 35.33 -17.11 -15.04
CA ARG A 190 36.57 -16.73 -15.71
C ARG A 190 37.75 -16.92 -14.78
N VAL A 191 38.59 -17.91 -15.05
CA VAL A 191 39.72 -18.25 -14.16
C VAL A 191 40.92 -17.39 -14.46
N HIS A 192 41.48 -16.74 -13.44
CA HIS A 192 42.71 -15.95 -13.60
C HIS A 192 43.87 -16.83 -14.09
N ALA A 193 44.70 -16.30 -15.00
CA ALA A 193 45.82 -17.02 -15.63
C ALA A 193 46.81 -17.66 -14.64
N GLU A 194 46.96 -17.07 -13.45
CA GLU A 194 47.89 -17.54 -12.40
C GLU A 194 47.24 -18.48 -11.37
N ALA A 195 46.01 -18.96 -11.60
CA ALA A 195 45.35 -19.89 -10.68
C ALA A 195 46.08 -21.24 -10.63
N PRO A 196 46.10 -21.95 -9.48
CA PRO A 196 46.64 -23.31 -9.39
C PRO A 196 46.01 -24.27 -10.40
N ALA A 197 46.75 -25.28 -10.86
CA ALA A 197 46.25 -26.25 -11.85
C ALA A 197 45.05 -27.06 -11.33
N SER A 198 45.07 -27.46 -10.05
CA SER A 198 43.95 -28.12 -9.38
C SER A 198 42.69 -27.25 -9.36
N ALA A 199 42.85 -25.97 -8.99
CA ALA A 199 41.78 -24.98 -8.99
C ALA A 199 41.17 -24.78 -10.40
N ARG A 200 42.02 -24.67 -11.43
CA ARG A 200 41.55 -24.60 -12.83
C ARG A 200 40.78 -25.84 -13.23
N HIS A 201 41.29 -27.03 -12.89
CA HIS A 201 40.64 -28.30 -13.21
C HIS A 201 39.26 -28.40 -12.56
N TRP A 202 39.17 -28.07 -11.27
CA TRP A 202 37.92 -28.11 -10.52
C TRP A 202 36.90 -27.10 -11.04
N ILE A 203 37.30 -25.84 -11.28
CA ILE A 203 36.42 -24.81 -11.86
C ILE A 203 35.97 -25.18 -13.27
N GLY A 204 36.86 -25.76 -14.08
CA GLY A 204 36.52 -26.27 -15.41
C GLY A 204 35.54 -27.45 -15.38
N ALA A 205 35.61 -28.31 -14.37
CA ALA A 205 34.61 -29.36 -14.14
C ALA A 205 33.26 -28.75 -13.69
N LEU A 206 33.29 -27.75 -12.81
CA LEU A 206 32.10 -27.04 -12.34
C LEU A 206 31.36 -26.32 -13.47
N GLN A 207 32.06 -25.57 -14.32
CA GLN A 207 31.45 -24.90 -15.48
C GLN A 207 30.83 -25.92 -16.46
N ARG A 208 31.49 -27.06 -16.68
CA ARG A 208 30.95 -28.14 -17.53
C ARG A 208 29.69 -28.75 -16.94
N ALA A 209 29.61 -28.89 -15.62
CA ALA A 209 28.40 -29.36 -14.95
C ALA A 209 27.22 -28.39 -15.13
N TRP A 210 27.46 -27.08 -15.27
CA TRP A 210 26.40 -26.07 -15.42
C TRP A 210 25.96 -25.83 -16.86
N SER A 211 26.91 -25.72 -17.79
CA SER A 211 26.62 -25.26 -19.16
C SER A 211 27.13 -26.20 -20.24
N SER A 212 27.63 -27.40 -19.91
CA SER A 212 28.34 -28.33 -20.81
C SER A 212 29.55 -27.73 -21.55
N GLN A 213 29.96 -26.51 -21.18
CA GLN A 213 31.09 -25.78 -21.72
C GLN A 213 32.21 -25.71 -20.68
N ALA A 214 33.47 -25.67 -21.12
CA ALA A 214 34.59 -25.45 -20.20
C ALA A 214 34.64 -23.99 -19.73
N ALA A 215 35.23 -23.76 -18.55
CA ALA A 215 35.56 -22.42 -18.09
C ALA A 215 36.66 -21.84 -19.01
N ASN A 216 36.53 -20.55 -19.35
CA ASN A 216 37.54 -19.87 -20.15
C ASN A 216 38.54 -19.17 -19.23
N ASP A 217 39.82 -19.30 -19.54
CA ASP A 217 40.86 -18.56 -18.87
C ASP A 217 40.73 -17.06 -19.16
N LEU A 218 41.01 -16.25 -18.15
CA LEU A 218 41.10 -14.80 -18.25
C LEU A 218 42.58 -14.43 -18.44
N PRO A 219 42.96 -13.81 -19.58
CA PRO A 219 44.32 -13.35 -19.80
C PRO A 219 44.80 -12.40 -18.68
N ALA A 220 46.09 -12.45 -18.38
CA ALA A 220 46.69 -11.56 -17.38
C ALA A 220 46.43 -10.09 -17.74
N GLY A 221 46.03 -9.28 -16.76
CA GLY A 221 45.74 -7.85 -16.95
C GLY A 221 44.41 -7.53 -17.64
N THR A 222 43.51 -8.52 -17.80
CA THR A 222 42.15 -8.28 -18.32
C THR A 222 41.10 -8.40 -17.22
N LEU A 223 40.00 -7.66 -17.36
CA LEU A 223 38.86 -7.71 -16.46
C LEU A 223 37.70 -8.51 -17.11
N PRO A 224 36.89 -9.23 -16.33
CA PRO A 224 35.73 -9.95 -16.85
C PRO A 224 34.64 -9.02 -17.40
N ALA A 225 33.83 -9.53 -18.34
CA ALA A 225 32.68 -8.79 -18.84
C ALA A 225 31.56 -8.71 -17.78
N ARG A 226 30.62 -7.78 -17.98
CA ARG A 226 29.48 -7.58 -17.07
C ARG A 226 28.61 -8.85 -17.05
N GLY A 227 28.38 -9.40 -15.86
CA GLY A 227 27.62 -10.66 -15.67
C GLY A 227 28.48 -11.92 -15.58
N GLU A 228 29.78 -11.82 -15.87
CA GLU A 228 30.74 -12.91 -15.61
C GLU A 228 31.24 -12.85 -14.16
N ILE A 229 31.66 -14.00 -13.63
CA ILE A 229 32.24 -14.12 -12.29
C ILE A 229 33.73 -14.37 -12.45
N ALA A 230 34.54 -13.46 -11.93
CA ALA A 230 35.98 -13.58 -11.89
C ALA A 230 36.38 -14.63 -10.83
N VAL A 231 37.29 -15.53 -11.16
CA VAL A 231 37.73 -16.59 -10.26
C VAL A 231 39.21 -16.37 -9.91
N TRP A 232 39.43 -16.03 -8.65
CA TRP A 232 40.73 -15.84 -8.02
C TRP A 232 41.05 -17.05 -7.13
N GLY A 233 41.63 -18.09 -7.74
CA GLY A 233 41.94 -19.35 -7.06
C GLY A 233 43.10 -19.31 -6.06
N ARG A 234 43.44 -18.14 -5.54
CA ARG A 234 44.52 -17.92 -4.58
C ARG A 234 44.00 -17.25 -3.32
N GLY A 235 44.69 -17.45 -2.20
CA GLY A 235 44.35 -16.85 -0.91
C GLY A 235 44.93 -15.45 -0.68
N ASP A 236 45.62 -14.88 -1.67
CA ASP A 236 46.26 -13.57 -1.61
C ASP A 236 45.28 -12.42 -1.92
N ALA A 237 45.74 -11.18 -1.66
CA ALA A 237 44.95 -9.99 -1.90
C ALA A 237 44.68 -9.77 -3.40
N LEU A 238 43.46 -9.34 -3.72
CA LEU A 238 43.08 -8.99 -5.09
C LEU A 238 43.87 -7.76 -5.58
N PRO A 239 44.30 -7.72 -6.85
CA PRO A 239 44.93 -6.54 -7.45
C PRO A 239 44.03 -5.30 -7.41
N ALA A 240 44.61 -4.10 -7.41
CA ALA A 240 43.87 -2.83 -7.30
C ALA A 240 42.81 -2.67 -8.41
N GLU A 241 43.10 -3.12 -9.62
CA GLU A 241 42.18 -3.09 -10.77
C GLU A 241 40.94 -3.97 -10.53
N TRP A 242 41.13 -5.16 -9.95
CA TRP A 242 40.05 -6.08 -9.61
C TRP A 242 39.23 -5.56 -8.43
N GLN A 243 39.87 -4.89 -7.48
CA GLN A 243 39.18 -4.23 -6.37
C GLN A 243 38.32 -3.05 -6.84
N ALA A 244 38.79 -2.28 -7.83
CA ALA A 244 38.02 -1.20 -8.45
C ALA A 244 36.81 -1.78 -9.22
N TRP A 245 37.03 -2.78 -10.07
CA TRP A 245 35.97 -3.46 -10.81
C TRP A 245 34.91 -4.11 -9.89
N LEU A 246 35.35 -4.73 -8.80
CA LEU A 246 34.46 -5.28 -7.78
C LEU A 246 33.59 -4.17 -7.15
N ARG A 247 34.17 -3.02 -6.80
CA ARG A 247 33.40 -1.89 -6.25
C ARG A 247 32.36 -1.34 -7.23
N ASP A 248 32.65 -1.41 -8.52
CA ASP A 248 31.76 -0.94 -9.61
C ASP A 248 30.67 -1.95 -10.01
N GLY A 249 30.51 -3.07 -9.28
CA GLY A 249 29.44 -4.05 -9.52
C GLY A 249 29.92 -5.42 -10.00
N GLY A 250 31.22 -5.65 -10.04
CA GLY A 250 31.80 -6.95 -10.37
C GLY A 250 31.47 -8.07 -9.37
N SER A 251 31.69 -9.31 -9.78
CA SER A 251 31.54 -10.51 -8.93
C SER A 251 32.83 -11.31 -8.93
N VAL A 252 33.44 -11.53 -7.76
CA VAL A 252 34.71 -12.27 -7.63
C VAL A 252 34.52 -13.46 -6.69
N LEU A 253 34.97 -14.65 -7.11
CA LEU A 253 35.10 -15.85 -6.29
C LEU A 253 36.57 -16.02 -5.90
N THR A 254 36.88 -16.03 -4.60
CA THR A 254 38.25 -16.10 -4.06
C THR A 254 38.45 -17.27 -3.10
N ALA A 255 39.68 -17.83 -3.07
CA ALA A 255 40.09 -18.83 -2.08
C ALA A 255 40.53 -18.21 -0.73
N ALA A 256 40.52 -16.87 -0.63
CA ALA A 256 40.89 -16.16 0.59
C ALA A 256 39.89 -16.38 1.74
N THR A 257 40.40 -16.31 2.96
CA THR A 257 39.61 -16.38 4.20
C THR A 257 38.53 -15.28 4.19
N PRO A 258 37.27 -15.60 4.54
CA PRO A 258 36.19 -14.62 4.55
C PRO A 258 36.44 -13.52 5.60
N ALA A 259 35.99 -12.30 5.29
CA ALA A 259 35.99 -11.22 6.28
C ALA A 259 34.98 -11.52 7.41
N PRO A 260 35.19 -10.97 8.63
CA PRO A 260 34.28 -11.21 9.77
C PRO A 260 32.83 -10.80 9.52
N GLN A 261 32.59 -9.86 8.60
CA GLN A 261 31.26 -9.33 8.25
C GLN A 261 30.60 -10.11 7.10
N ALA A 262 31.25 -11.14 6.55
CA ALA A 262 30.71 -11.90 5.43
C ALA A 262 29.58 -12.84 5.89
N GLY A 263 28.45 -12.81 5.18
CA GLY A 263 27.33 -13.70 5.42
C GLY A 263 27.59 -15.09 4.83
N ILE A 264 27.10 -16.15 5.47
CA ILE A 264 27.20 -17.52 4.95
C ILE A 264 26.15 -17.70 3.86
N LEU A 265 26.58 -18.03 2.65
CA LEU A 265 25.71 -18.22 1.48
C LEU A 265 25.40 -19.71 1.21
N LEU A 266 26.36 -20.61 1.51
CA LEU A 266 26.18 -22.05 1.34
C LEU A 266 26.85 -22.83 2.48
N ARG A 267 26.21 -23.92 2.89
CA ARG A 267 26.74 -24.90 3.86
C ARG A 267 26.90 -26.26 3.18
N SER A 268 27.85 -27.06 3.66
CA SER A 268 28.04 -28.45 3.23
C SER A 268 26.91 -29.36 3.72
N ALA A 269 26.93 -30.62 3.30
CA ALA A 269 26.01 -31.66 3.76
C ALA A 269 26.00 -31.82 5.29
N GLU A 270 27.16 -31.63 5.90
CA GLU A 270 27.43 -31.74 7.33
C GLU A 270 27.09 -30.46 8.10
N GLY A 271 26.60 -29.42 7.42
CA GLY A 271 26.22 -28.13 8.01
C GLY A 271 27.38 -27.14 8.20
N ALA A 272 28.61 -27.52 7.83
CA ALA A 272 29.77 -26.63 7.88
C ALA A 272 29.64 -25.51 6.82
N PRO A 273 30.00 -24.25 7.14
CA PRO A 273 29.95 -23.17 6.15
C PRO A 273 31.00 -23.39 5.06
N LEU A 274 30.58 -23.24 3.81
CA LEU A 274 31.40 -23.56 2.63
C LEU A 274 31.63 -22.34 1.74
N LEU A 275 30.60 -21.50 1.56
CA LEU A 275 30.67 -20.28 0.76
C LEU A 275 30.18 -19.09 1.58
N TRP A 276 30.93 -18.00 1.54
CA TRP A 276 30.57 -16.73 2.14
C TRP A 276 30.36 -15.67 1.07
N GLN A 277 29.52 -14.69 1.37
CA GLN A 277 29.27 -13.53 0.52
C GLN A 277 29.47 -12.24 1.31
N GLN A 278 30.20 -11.31 0.72
CA GLN A 278 30.36 -9.94 1.21
C GLN A 278 30.03 -8.96 0.09
N ARG A 279 29.29 -7.88 0.41
CA ARG A 279 29.11 -6.76 -0.52
C ARG A 279 30.28 -5.80 -0.41
N VAL A 280 30.82 -5.41 -1.55
CA VAL A 280 31.93 -4.45 -1.66
C VAL A 280 31.53 -3.41 -2.71
N GLY A 281 31.18 -2.20 -2.27
CA GLY A 281 30.55 -1.21 -3.16
C GLY A 281 29.24 -1.75 -3.74
N GLN A 282 29.12 -1.76 -5.07
CA GLN A 282 27.99 -2.35 -5.78
C GLN A 282 28.16 -3.85 -6.10
N GLY A 283 29.37 -4.41 -5.94
CA GLY A 283 29.67 -5.80 -6.29
C GLY A 283 29.55 -6.80 -5.15
N ARG A 284 29.88 -8.06 -5.47
CA ARG A 284 29.85 -9.20 -4.55
C ARG A 284 31.18 -9.96 -4.54
N LEU A 285 31.76 -10.10 -3.36
CA LEU A 285 32.91 -10.96 -3.10
C LEU A 285 32.40 -12.28 -2.51
N LEU A 286 32.74 -13.37 -3.16
CA LEU A 286 32.38 -14.73 -2.78
C LEU A 286 33.65 -15.43 -2.29
N SER A 287 33.67 -15.88 -1.04
CA SER A 287 34.84 -16.55 -0.47
C SER A 287 34.55 -18.03 -0.30
N LEU A 288 35.35 -18.87 -0.97
CA LEU A 288 35.36 -20.32 -0.85
C LEU A 288 36.72 -20.73 -0.25
N PRO A 289 36.91 -20.63 1.08
CA PRO A 289 38.21 -20.84 1.69
C PRO A 289 38.68 -22.30 1.54
N GLY A 290 40.00 -22.46 1.45
CA GLY A 290 40.67 -23.75 1.34
C GLY A 290 41.21 -24.04 -0.06
N GLU A 291 41.80 -25.21 -0.21
CA GLU A 291 42.35 -25.65 -1.50
C GLU A 291 41.24 -26.16 -2.40
N TRP A 292 41.21 -25.65 -3.63
CA TRP A 292 40.22 -26.05 -4.64
C TRP A 292 40.71 -27.29 -5.39
N ASP A 293 40.87 -28.36 -4.63
CA ASP A 293 41.24 -29.67 -5.13
C ASP A 293 40.25 -30.72 -4.61
N ALA A 294 39.64 -31.47 -5.51
CA ALA A 294 38.72 -32.53 -5.15
C ALA A 294 39.43 -33.68 -4.42
N ALA A 295 40.72 -33.91 -4.66
CA ALA A 295 41.46 -34.97 -3.97
C ALA A 295 41.68 -34.64 -2.49
N GLY A 296 42.10 -33.41 -2.17
CA GLY A 296 42.34 -32.93 -0.80
C GLY A 296 41.09 -32.47 -0.04
N ASN A 297 40.04 -31.99 -0.72
CA ASN A 297 38.89 -31.37 -0.08
C ASN A 297 37.62 -32.23 -0.25
N ALA A 298 37.23 -32.93 0.82
CA ALA A 298 36.04 -33.80 0.82
C ALA A 298 34.74 -33.03 0.50
N ALA A 299 34.63 -31.77 0.91
CA ALA A 299 33.43 -30.98 0.67
C ALA A 299 33.24 -30.67 -0.84
N LEU A 300 34.33 -30.57 -1.61
CA LEU A 300 34.30 -30.35 -3.05
C LEU A 300 33.95 -31.60 -3.87
N ARG A 301 33.93 -32.78 -3.22
CA ARG A 301 33.53 -34.06 -3.84
C ARG A 301 32.03 -34.36 -3.73
N ASP A 302 31.25 -33.57 -2.98
CA ASP A 302 29.80 -33.77 -2.89
C ASP A 302 29.16 -33.60 -4.28
N ALA A 303 28.48 -34.64 -4.76
CA ALA A 303 27.80 -34.63 -6.05
C ALA A 303 26.71 -33.55 -6.18
N ARG A 304 26.18 -33.05 -5.05
CA ARG A 304 25.15 -31.99 -5.03
C ARG A 304 25.76 -30.59 -5.08
N LEU A 305 27.06 -30.45 -4.82
CA LEU A 305 27.71 -29.15 -4.71
C LEU A 305 27.59 -28.30 -5.98
N PRO A 306 27.77 -28.82 -7.21
CA PRO A 306 27.58 -28.03 -8.42
C PRO A 306 26.19 -27.38 -8.49
N GLN A 307 25.13 -28.16 -8.20
CA GLN A 307 23.76 -27.64 -8.20
C GLN A 307 23.53 -26.65 -7.06
N ALA A 308 24.02 -26.95 -5.86
CA ALA A 308 23.86 -26.08 -4.70
C ALA A 308 24.57 -24.72 -4.88
N LEU A 309 25.76 -24.74 -5.49
CA LEU A 309 26.51 -23.54 -5.83
C LEU A 309 25.81 -22.73 -6.93
N LEU A 310 25.24 -23.38 -7.95
CA LEU A 310 24.44 -22.70 -8.98
C LEU A 310 23.24 -21.98 -8.36
N LEU A 311 22.47 -22.66 -7.49
CA LEU A 311 21.32 -22.08 -6.80
C LEU A 311 21.73 -20.95 -5.84
N ALA A 312 22.91 -21.02 -5.23
CA ALA A 312 23.44 -19.96 -4.39
C ALA A 312 23.83 -18.71 -5.20
N LEU A 313 24.44 -18.90 -6.39
CA LEU A 313 24.91 -17.80 -7.25
C LEU A 313 23.79 -17.16 -8.08
N GLN A 314 22.80 -17.99 -8.46
CA GLN A 314 21.62 -17.64 -9.23
C GLN A 314 20.39 -18.29 -8.57
N PRO A 315 19.86 -17.69 -7.49
CA PRO A 315 18.64 -18.20 -6.88
C PRO A 315 17.52 -18.21 -7.92
N PRO A 316 16.77 -19.31 -8.05
CA PRO A 316 15.68 -19.37 -9.01
C PRO A 316 14.69 -18.25 -8.69
N ALA A 317 14.23 -17.55 -9.73
CA ALA A 317 13.15 -16.60 -9.55
C ALA A 317 11.95 -17.38 -8.97
N PRO A 318 11.28 -16.86 -7.92
CA PRO A 318 10.11 -17.53 -7.38
C PRO A 318 9.09 -17.73 -8.51
N PRO A 319 8.41 -18.89 -8.59
CA PRO A 319 7.38 -19.11 -9.60
C PRO A 319 6.28 -18.05 -9.42
N ARG A 320 6.22 -17.10 -10.34
CA ARG A 320 5.22 -16.00 -10.31
C ARG A 320 3.94 -16.34 -11.07
N VAL A 321 3.86 -17.55 -11.63
CA VAL A 321 2.77 -17.98 -12.50
C VAL A 321 2.35 -19.39 -12.08
N GLY A 322 1.04 -19.65 -12.05
CA GLY A 322 0.49 -20.97 -11.72
C GLY A 322 -0.95 -21.10 -12.19
N ALA A 323 -1.49 -22.32 -12.14
CA ALA A 323 -2.88 -22.58 -12.53
C ALA A 323 -3.83 -21.75 -11.67
N ALA A 324 -4.72 -20.99 -12.30
CA ALA A 324 -5.63 -20.12 -11.57
C ALA A 324 -6.57 -20.90 -10.64
N GLN A 325 -6.96 -22.11 -11.03
CA GLN A 325 -7.84 -23.00 -10.24
C GLN A 325 -7.20 -23.38 -8.89
N ASP A 326 -5.90 -23.65 -8.86
CA ASP A 326 -5.18 -24.05 -7.65
C ASP A 326 -4.95 -22.90 -6.65
N GLN A 327 -5.18 -21.67 -7.12
CA GLN A 327 -4.99 -20.43 -6.37
C GLN A 327 -6.32 -19.81 -5.92
N ALA A 328 -7.43 -20.54 -6.04
CA ALA A 328 -8.72 -20.09 -5.54
C ALA A 328 -8.63 -19.69 -4.05
N PRO A 329 -9.25 -18.56 -3.64
CA PRO A 329 -9.14 -18.07 -2.27
C PRO A 329 -9.77 -19.02 -1.25
N LEU A 330 -9.12 -19.14 -0.09
CA LEU A 330 -9.68 -19.83 1.07
C LEU A 330 -10.53 -18.87 1.90
N GLN A 331 -11.71 -19.31 2.28
CA GLN A 331 -12.53 -18.58 3.25
C GLN A 331 -11.97 -18.80 4.66
N VAL A 332 -11.65 -17.71 5.35
CA VAL A 332 -11.16 -17.74 6.73
C VAL A 332 -11.93 -16.71 7.55
N ALA A 333 -12.22 -17.02 8.81
CA ALA A 333 -12.80 -16.06 9.74
C ALA A 333 -11.76 -14.98 10.08
N LEU A 334 -11.78 -13.89 9.31
CA LEU A 334 -10.96 -12.70 9.58
C LEU A 334 -11.75 -11.71 10.45
N PRO A 335 -11.07 -10.83 11.21
CA PRO A 335 -11.74 -9.74 11.92
C PRO A 335 -12.58 -8.94 10.93
N ALA A 336 -13.86 -8.72 11.25
CA ALA A 336 -14.74 -7.96 10.38
C ALA A 336 -14.14 -6.56 10.12
N ALA A 337 -13.81 -6.28 8.87
CA ALA A 337 -13.37 -4.95 8.49
C ALA A 337 -14.53 -3.98 8.68
N THR A 338 -14.32 -2.95 9.49
CA THR A 338 -15.32 -1.91 9.70
C THR A 338 -15.37 -1.04 8.45
N ALA A 339 -16.51 -1.01 7.76
CA ALA A 339 -16.73 -0.12 6.62
C ALA A 339 -16.30 1.32 6.97
N PRO A 340 -15.67 2.05 6.02
CA PRO A 340 -15.22 3.42 6.28
C PRO A 340 -16.43 4.28 6.68
N PRO A 341 -16.31 5.08 7.76
CA PRO A 341 -17.43 5.85 8.28
C PRO A 341 -17.81 6.96 7.28
N ARG A 342 -19.11 7.11 7.01
CA ARG A 342 -19.61 8.10 6.04
C ARG A 342 -19.76 9.46 6.70
N GLU A 343 -18.98 10.44 6.26
CA GLU A 343 -19.04 11.80 6.80
C GLU A 343 -20.30 12.56 6.36
N LEU A 344 -20.92 13.27 7.30
CA LEU A 344 -22.08 14.13 7.06
C LEU A 344 -21.71 15.58 6.70
N THR A 345 -20.41 15.89 6.61
CA THR A 345 -19.84 17.21 6.32
C THR A 345 -20.53 17.97 5.17
N PRO A 346 -20.75 17.40 3.97
CA PRO A 346 -21.39 18.15 2.87
C PRO A 346 -22.85 18.52 3.16
N TRP A 347 -23.61 17.62 3.79
CA TRP A 347 -25.00 17.89 4.18
C TRP A 347 -25.09 18.94 5.30
N LEU A 348 -24.12 18.92 6.23
CA LEU A 348 -24.02 19.94 7.28
C LEU A 348 -23.68 21.32 6.71
N LEU A 349 -22.78 21.41 5.72
CA LEU A 349 -22.48 22.67 5.04
C LEU A 349 -23.74 23.25 4.36
N LEU A 350 -24.50 22.42 3.66
CA LEU A 350 -25.77 22.84 3.05
C LEU A 350 -26.76 23.34 4.11
N ALA A 351 -26.91 22.63 5.22
CA ALA A 351 -27.77 23.04 6.32
C ALA A 351 -27.31 24.37 6.96
N ILE A 352 -26.01 24.60 7.12
CA ILE A 352 -25.45 25.87 7.62
C ILE A 352 -25.79 27.03 6.68
N VAL A 353 -25.63 26.85 5.36
CA VAL A 353 -25.96 27.88 4.36
C VAL A 353 -27.46 28.22 4.42
N LEU A 354 -28.33 27.21 4.52
CA LEU A 354 -29.78 27.41 4.65
C LEU A 354 -30.14 28.14 5.96
N LEU A 355 -29.52 27.77 7.09
CA LEU A 355 -29.71 28.44 8.38
C LEU A 355 -29.22 29.89 8.34
N PHE A 356 -28.10 30.17 7.67
CA PHE A 356 -27.59 31.53 7.49
C PHE A 356 -28.52 32.39 6.63
N ALA A 357 -29.05 31.84 5.54
CA ALA A 357 -30.05 32.52 4.72
C ALA A 357 -31.32 32.83 5.53
N LEU A 358 -31.78 31.88 6.35
CA LEU A 358 -32.91 32.06 7.25
C LEU A 358 -32.64 33.16 8.29
N GLU A 359 -31.46 33.16 8.90
CA GLU A 359 -31.02 34.22 9.84
C GLU A 359 -31.11 35.58 9.17
N ARG A 360 -30.59 35.70 7.95
CA ARG A 360 -30.57 36.97 7.21
C ARG A 360 -31.97 37.47 6.89
N VAL A 361 -32.89 36.57 6.50
CA VAL A 361 -34.29 36.91 6.24
C VAL A 361 -34.99 37.37 7.52
N VAL A 362 -34.85 36.63 8.62
CA VAL A 362 -35.47 36.97 9.91
C VAL A 362 -34.95 38.32 10.44
N ALA A 363 -33.64 38.54 10.38
CA ALA A 363 -33.01 39.80 10.79
C ALA A 363 -33.53 40.99 9.96
N SER A 364 -33.66 40.81 8.64
CA SER A 364 -34.16 41.86 7.74
C SER A 364 -35.66 42.18 7.90
N ARG A 365 -36.45 41.23 8.44
CA ARG A 365 -37.87 41.41 8.76
C ARG A 365 -38.05 42.09 10.11
N ALA A 366 -37.23 41.74 11.10
CA ALA A 366 -37.23 42.39 12.41
C ALA A 366 -36.89 43.89 12.29
N ALA A 367 -35.94 44.25 11.43
CA ALA A 367 -35.59 45.65 11.15
C ALA A 367 -36.69 46.47 10.44
N ARG A 368 -37.70 45.80 9.87
CA ARG A 368 -38.80 46.43 9.10
C ARG A 368 -40.12 46.53 9.86
N ARG A 369 -40.20 46.09 11.12
CA ARG A 369 -41.40 46.29 11.93
C ARG A 369 -41.44 47.76 12.40
N PRO A 370 -42.44 48.57 11.98
CA PRO A 370 -42.64 49.88 12.58
C PRO A 370 -43.01 49.68 14.06
N ALA A 371 -42.40 50.50 14.92
CA ALA A 371 -42.54 50.49 16.37
C ALA A 371 -43.94 50.94 16.84
#